data_AF-A0A512ITV8-F1
#
_entry.id   AF-A0A512ITV8-F1
#
_cell.length_a   1.000
_cell.length_b   1.000
_cell.length_c   1.000
_cell.angle_alpha   90.00
_cell.angle_beta   90.00
_cell.angle_gamma   90.00
#
_symmetry.space_group_name_H-M   'P 1'
#
loop_
_entity.id
_entity.type
_entity.pdbx_description
1 polymer ?
#
loop_
_entity_poly.entity_id
_entity_poly.type
_entity_poly.pdbx_seq_one_letter_code
_entity_poly.pdbx_strand_id
1 'polypeptide(L)'
;MPLTVTYDILDQTDGRFGVVATMAPDRIYRRDDLATLAEVEEWIEGLRALMAACGAPVVRAVAEPSKTAPAGLGRTHPRSFSK
;
A
#
# COMPACT_ATOMS: atom_id res chain seq x y z
N MET A 1 21.06 9.47 -9.45
CA MET A 1 19.58 9.36 -9.37
C MET A 1 19.23 8.92 -7.95
N PRO A 2 18.41 9.66 -7.19
CA PRO A 2 18.04 9.26 -5.84
C PRO A 2 17.24 7.94 -5.89
N LEU A 3 17.73 6.92 -5.19
CA LEU A 3 17.02 5.66 -5.02
C LEU A 3 15.95 5.90 -3.97
N THR A 4 14.69 6.00 -4.39
CA THR A 4 13.57 6.12 -3.45
C THR A 4 13.06 4.73 -3.14
N VAL A 5 12.87 4.42 -1.86
CA VAL A 5 12.27 3.17 -1.42
C VAL A 5 10.83 3.46 -1.04
N THR A 6 9.90 2.75 -1.66
CA THR A 6 8.48 2.80 -1.30
C THR A 6 8.12 1.57 -0.48
N TYR A 7 7.28 1.69 0.54
CA TYR A 7 6.77 0.53 1.26
C TYR A 7 5.25 0.53 1.38
N ASP A 8 4.65 -0.65 1.33
CA ASP A 8 3.22 -0.87 1.52
C ASP A 8 2.98 -1.89 2.63
N ILE A 9 1.93 -1.68 3.42
CA ILE A 9 1.54 -2.57 4.53
C ILE A 9 0.28 -3.31 4.10
N LEU A 10 0.38 -4.63 4.01
CA LEU A 10 -0.69 -5.53 3.64
C LEU A 10 -1.30 -6.13 4.90
N ASP A 11 -2.61 -5.96 5.08
CA ASP A 11 -3.37 -6.71 6.08
C ASP A 11 -3.68 -8.10 5.52
N GLN A 12 -3.26 -9.16 6.23
CA GLN A 12 -3.55 -10.54 5.86
C GLN A 12 -4.79 -11.02 6.60
N THR A 13 -5.61 -11.84 5.94
CA THR A 13 -6.86 -12.37 6.49
C THR A 13 -6.65 -13.23 7.75
N ASP A 14 -5.43 -13.72 7.97
CA ASP A 14 -4.97 -14.41 9.18
C ASP A 14 -4.75 -13.49 10.40
N GLY A 15 -5.01 -12.18 10.29
CA GLY A 15 -4.72 -11.20 11.33
C GLY A 15 -3.23 -10.86 11.46
N ARG A 16 -2.44 -11.23 10.45
CA ARG A 16 -1.01 -10.91 10.33
C ARG A 16 -0.80 -9.74 9.39
N PHE A 17 0.34 -9.09 9.51
CA PHE A 17 0.76 -8.00 8.64
C PHE A 17 1.87 -8.46 7.71
N GLY A 18 1.77 -8.05 6.45
CA GLY A 18 2.85 -8.12 5.48
C GLY A 18 3.38 -6.73 5.19
N VAL A 19 4.67 -6.61 4.91
CA VAL A 19 5.27 -5.36 4.39
C VAL A 19 6.00 -5.67 3.10
N VAL A 20 5.74 -4.87 2.07
CA VAL A 20 6.43 -4.93 0.78
C VAL A 20 7.19 -3.62 0.59
N ALA A 21 8.51 -3.69 0.55
CA ALA A 21 9.39 -2.58 0.22
C ALA A 21 9.89 -2.71 -1.23
N THR A 22 9.64 -1.71 -2.05
CA THR A 22 10.06 -1.63 -3.44
C THR A 22 11.14 -0.56 -3.58
N MET A 23 12.33 -0.95 -4.04
CA MET A 23 13.44 -0.06 -4.36
C MET A 23 13.64 0.00 -5.86
N ALA A 24 13.72 1.20 -6.41
CA ALA A 24 14.08 1.38 -7.81
C ALA A 24 15.50 0.80 -8.09
N PRO A 25 15.77 0.29 -9.30
CA PRO A 25 14.83 0.15 -10.42
C PRO A 25 13.93 -1.10 -10.38
N ASP A 26 14.22 -2.13 -9.58
CA ASP A 26 13.41 -3.37 -9.60
C ASP A 26 13.61 -4.32 -8.38
N ARG A 27 14.09 -3.81 -7.23
CA ARG A 27 14.25 -4.69 -6.05
C ARG A 27 13.01 -4.67 -5.19
N ILE A 28 12.39 -5.82 -5.03
CA ILE A 28 11.25 -6.01 -4.13
C ILE A 28 11.71 -6.85 -2.94
N TYR A 29 11.45 -6.34 -1.74
CA TYR A 29 11.68 -7.03 -0.48
C TYR A 29 10.34 -7.21 0.21
N ARG A 30 10.04 -8.44 0.62
CA ARG A 30 8.77 -8.80 1.23
C ARG A 30 9.00 -9.45 2.60
N ARG A 31 8.20 -9.05 3.58
CA ARG A 31 8.21 -9.57 4.95
C ARG A 31 6.77 -9.91 5.33
N ASP A 32 6.44 -11.19 5.44
CA ASP A 32 5.07 -11.68 5.65
C ASP A 32 4.76 -12.15 7.06
N ASP A 33 5.78 -12.19 7.93
CA ASP A 33 5.75 -12.86 9.22
C ASP A 33 5.63 -11.88 10.39
N LEU A 34 4.93 -10.76 10.21
CA LEU A 34 4.75 -9.75 11.27
C LEU A 34 3.39 -9.99 11.93
N ALA A 35 3.38 -10.26 13.24
CA ALA A 35 2.15 -10.57 13.96
C ALA A 35 1.39 -9.30 14.39
N THR A 36 2.10 -8.18 14.56
CA THR A 36 1.53 -6.94 15.09
C THR A 36 1.96 -5.71 14.31
N LEU A 37 1.16 -4.63 14.42
CA LEU A 37 1.51 -3.33 13.84
C LEU A 37 2.80 -2.75 14.45
N ALA A 38 3.06 -3.00 15.73
CA ALA A 38 4.28 -2.56 16.39
C ALA A 38 5.53 -3.19 15.74
N GLU A 39 5.49 -4.49 15.41
CA GLU A 39 6.59 -5.14 14.69
C GLU A 39 6.76 -4.59 13.27
N VAL A 40 5.66 -4.23 12.61
CA VAL A 40 5.70 -3.55 11.31
C VAL A 40 6.41 -2.20 11.43
N GLU A 41 6.06 -1.39 12.43
CA GLU A 41 6.68 -0.09 12.68
C GLU A 41 8.17 -0.20 13.00
N GLU A 42 8.57 -1.13 13.88
CA GLU A 42 9.99 -1.38 14.18
C GLU A 42 10.78 -1.82 12.94
N TRP A 43 10.19 -2.69 12.12
CA TRP A 43 10.81 -3.12 10.87
C TRP A 43 10.98 -1.97 9.88
N ILE A 44 9.96 -1.11 9.73
CA ILE A 44 10.01 0.09 8.87
C ILE A 44 11.07 1.07 9.38
N GLU A 45 11.17 1.28 10.69
CA GLU A 45 12.17 2.15 11.28
C GLU A 45 13.59 1.63 11.02
N GLY A 46 13.82 0.32 11.18
CA GLY A 46 15.07 -0.33 10.81
C GLY A 46 15.41 -0.15 9.32
N LEU A 47 14.43 -0.35 8.43
CA LEU A 47 14.59 -0.12 6.99
C LEU A 47 14.94 1.35 6.71
N ARG A 48 14.27 2.30 7.36
CA ARG A 48 14.54 3.74 7.20
C ARG A 48 15.95 4.09 7.66
N ALA A 49 16.41 3.56 8.78
CA ALA A 49 17.77 3.80 9.26
C ALA A 49 18.83 3.26 8.28
N LEU A 50 18.63 2.03 7.78
CA LEU A 50 19.52 1.40 6.81
C LEU A 50 19.58 2.19 5.50
N MET A 51 18.43 2.57 4.94
CA MET A 51 18.38 3.27 3.67
C MET A 51 18.81 4.74 3.78
N ALA A 52 18.59 5.38 4.93
CA ALA A 52 19.12 6.71 5.22
C ALA A 52 20.66 6.75 5.14
N ALA A 53 21.34 5.70 5.62
CA ALA A 53 22.79 5.56 5.47
C ALA A 53 23.22 5.45 3.99
N CYS A 54 22.35 4.94 3.12
CA CYS A 54 22.58 4.89 1.67
C CYS A 54 22.12 6.16 0.92
N GLY A 55 21.58 7.18 1.60
CA GLY A 55 21.02 8.37 0.95
C GLY A 55 19.71 8.11 0.19
N ALA A 56 19.01 7.03 0.54
CA ALA A 56 17.79 6.57 -0.10
C ALA A 56 16.60 6.77 0.86
N PRO A 57 15.76 7.80 0.68
CA PRO A 57 14.62 8.02 1.56
C PRO A 57 13.59 6.90 1.40
N VAL A 58 13.05 6.44 2.54
CA VAL A 58 11.96 5.47 2.62
C VAL A 58 10.64 6.21 2.80
N VAL A 59 9.73 6.05 1.85
CA VAL A 59 8.40 6.68 1.82
C VAL A 59 7.32 5.63 1.78
N ARG A 60 6.18 5.91 2.42
CA ARG A 60 5.01 5.03 2.32
C ARG A 60 4.44 5.13 0.90
N ALA A 61 4.17 3.99 0.27
CA ALA A 61 3.32 3.93 -0.90
C ALA A 61 1.93 4.39 -0.43
N VAL A 62 1.54 5.61 -0.78
CA VAL A 62 0.14 6.00 -0.66
C VAL A 62 -0.59 5.18 -1.71
N ALA A 63 -1.21 4.08 -1.29
CA ALA A 63 -2.31 3.53 -2.06
C ALA A 63 -3.32 4.67 -2.18
N GLU A 64 -3.33 5.35 -3.34
CA GLU A 64 -4.54 6.04 -3.73
C GLU A 64 -5.66 5.01 -3.56
N PRO A 65 -6.72 5.28 -2.77
CA PRO A 65 -7.83 4.37 -2.71
C PRO A 65 -8.34 4.27 -4.14
N SER A 66 -7.96 3.18 -4.83
CA SER A 66 -8.59 2.81 -6.07
C SER A 66 -10.05 2.73 -5.74
N LYS A 67 -10.77 3.76 -6.18
CA LYS A 67 -12.22 3.89 -6.19
C LYS A 67 -12.76 2.80 -7.11
N THR A 68 -12.62 1.56 -6.71
CA THR A 68 -13.32 0.43 -7.30
C THR A 68 -14.69 0.38 -6.64
N ALA A 69 -15.57 1.23 -7.15
CA ALA A 69 -16.98 0.94 -7.19
C ALA A 69 -17.57 1.62 -8.44
N PRO A 70 -17.82 0.89 -9.55
CA PRO A 70 -18.84 1.29 -10.49
C PRO A 70 -20.20 0.86 -9.91
N ALA A 71 -20.57 1.39 -8.74
CA ALA A 71 -21.90 1.19 -8.15
C ALA A 71 -22.78 2.38 -8.52
N GLY A 72 -23.04 2.47 -9.82
CA GLY A 72 -23.91 3.45 -10.44
C GLY A 72 -24.40 2.91 -11.78
N LEU A 73 -24.77 1.63 -11.81
CA LEU A 73 -25.72 1.14 -12.80
C LEU A 73 -27.02 1.92 -12.57
N GLY A 74 -27.11 3.08 -13.23
CA GLY A 74 -28.35 3.78 -13.51
C GLY A 74 -29.25 2.83 -14.25
N ARG A 75 -30.00 2.07 -13.46
CA ARG A 75 -31.12 1.23 -13.85
C ARG A 75 -32.03 2.08 -14.74
N THR A 76 -31.94 1.82 -16.04
CA THR A 76 -33.00 1.86 -17.07
C THR A 76 -33.96 3.07 -17.06
N HIS A 77 -33.80 3.91 -18.08
CA HIS A 77 -34.80 4.54 -18.97
C HIS A 77 -36.19 5.01 -18.44
N PRO A 78 -36.75 6.06 -19.07
CA PRO A 78 -37.77 6.93 -18.50
C PRO A 78 -39.15 6.27 -18.58
N ARG A 79 -39.94 6.42 -17.52
CA ARG A 79 -41.37 6.14 -17.58
C ARG A 79 -42.13 7.42 -17.24
N SER A 80 -42.15 8.34 -18.21
CA SER A 80 -43.14 9.41 -18.25
C SER A 80 -44.51 8.78 -18.48
N PHE A 81 -45.38 8.84 -17.48
CA PHE A 81 -46.80 8.56 -17.60
C PHE A 81 -47.59 9.71 -16.95
N SER A 82 -48.44 10.32 -17.77
CA SER A 82 -49.65 11.10 -17.48
C SER A 82 -49.57 12.45 -16.75
N LYS A 83 -50.04 13.49 -17.45
CA LYS A 83 -51.43 13.93 -17.30
C LYS A 83 -52.02 14.38 -18.64
#